data_AF-A0A225WT02-F1
#
_entry.id   AF-A0A225WT02-F1
#
_cell.length_a   1.000
_cell.length_b   1.000
_cell.length_c   1.000
_cell.angle_alpha   90.00
_cell.angle_beta   90.00
_cell.angle_gamma   90.00
#
_symmetry.space_group_name_H-M   'P 1'
#
loop_
_entity.id
_entity.type
_entity.pdbx_description
1 polymer ?
#
loop_
_entity_poly.entity_id
_entity_poly.type
_entity_poly.pdbx_seq_one_letter_code
_entity_poly.pdbx_strand_id
1 'polypeptide(L)'
;MRLTLGQKREVVDLAASKKFTHRELAEKFRVGRTTITNICRQEDLIRTETDSADATKKKRKTTKCTYDLRVVDECLHKWRMEMKVSSPDTKLTGTVLQHKAMELACKIVQEPYAALPDKVKQALQKFTGSNGWLDGYRTRFGSFSSKQVPNGGDQSVIKSVDIQTRLRELHHSLSHVELQDIWTGGEFAVVYKPSGDVNGAGNGRYTVSLFVSAAGEKFDMQVIGTDRSPLLLEGIDTKEMYNIQYGYSKTGWQVAQTTVSMLKSLNALARERKRTFRVILDSAVPHVKAAMILDSQGDQRTFFVYDHLQIYFLPPNFKAPRFHPLHLGVIQAFKARFRNEMLEALFNNYRQSLMNQDPRGFHPQRHLHTRNVFHWFYVALHSLDKQFIQTCWVHSGLLPTQALASLNLRAILSTGANSSSVNLVPNNSSGSGLPTPEQLYRELQQQLTNIAQLAPDFLRWIGVTDPSNAQTFVEFEGNASVTDPGIDEVQIIRSVLQKHGYLSTKRLADESRTDGAFESFDDIADDPCPRSEEVLASIGILKRYLRLSRDAIPNRVDAVVRLNQVKKAVDAAAFGAAAI
;
A
#
# COMPACT_ATOMS: atom_id res chain seq x y z
N MET A 1 -28.39 -46.44 7.03
CA MET A 1 -28.35 -45.44 5.94
C MET A 1 -28.09 -44.05 6.53
N ARG A 2 -27.33 -43.17 5.87
CA ARG A 2 -27.01 -41.81 6.39
C ARG A 2 -27.83 -40.76 5.65
N LEU A 3 -28.61 -39.98 6.40
CA LEU A 3 -29.50 -38.93 5.85
C LEU A 3 -28.71 -37.73 5.33
N THR A 4 -29.21 -37.11 4.27
CA THR A 4 -28.73 -35.84 3.72
C THR A 4 -29.07 -34.67 4.64
N LEU A 5 -28.39 -33.53 4.49
CA LEU A 5 -28.64 -32.32 5.27
C LEU A 5 -30.10 -31.85 5.12
N GLY A 6 -30.63 -31.89 3.89
CA GLY A 6 -32.05 -31.60 3.64
C GLY A 6 -32.99 -32.57 4.35
N GLN A 7 -32.70 -33.87 4.32
CA GLN A 7 -33.49 -34.87 5.05
C GLN A 7 -33.39 -34.71 6.58
N LYS A 8 -32.23 -34.29 7.10
CA LYS A 8 -32.07 -33.99 8.53
C LYS A 8 -32.91 -32.78 8.94
N ARG A 9 -33.00 -31.74 8.10
CA ARG A 9 -33.87 -30.59 8.34
C ARG A 9 -35.34 -31.02 8.38
N GLU A 10 -35.75 -31.88 7.46
CA GLU A 10 -37.11 -32.45 7.45
C GLU A 10 -37.41 -33.25 8.72
N VAL A 11 -36.46 -34.05 9.22
CA VAL A 11 -36.60 -34.75 10.52
C VAL A 11 -36.79 -33.77 11.67
N VAL A 12 -35.99 -32.70 11.73
CA VAL A 12 -36.07 -31.66 12.77
C VAL A 12 -37.44 -30.96 12.74
N ASP A 13 -37.89 -30.53 11.56
CA ASP A 13 -39.17 -29.82 11.42
C ASP A 13 -40.37 -30.74 11.77
N LEU A 14 -40.32 -32.02 11.39
CA LEU A 14 -41.35 -32.99 11.74
C LEU A 14 -41.34 -33.36 13.23
N ALA A 15 -40.17 -33.48 13.85
CA ALA A 15 -40.05 -33.73 15.28
C ALA A 15 -40.57 -32.53 16.10
N ALA A 16 -40.24 -31.30 15.68
CA ALA A 16 -40.70 -30.06 16.32
C ALA A 16 -42.23 -29.90 16.24
N SER A 17 -42.87 -30.42 15.19
CA SER A 17 -44.33 -30.40 15.04
C SER A 17 -45.09 -31.23 16.09
N LYS A 18 -44.38 -32.09 16.87
CA LYS A 18 -44.94 -33.07 17.84
C LYS A 18 -45.98 -34.04 17.26
N LYS A 19 -46.15 -34.08 15.94
CA LYS A 19 -47.10 -34.98 15.26
C LYS A 19 -46.55 -36.40 15.07
N PHE A 20 -45.25 -36.59 15.22
CA PHE A 20 -44.58 -37.88 14.99
C PHE A 20 -43.65 -38.19 16.16
N THR A 21 -43.67 -39.44 16.60
CA THR A 21 -42.71 -39.98 17.56
C THR A 21 -41.37 -40.27 16.89
N HIS A 22 -40.29 -40.34 17.67
CA HIS A 22 -38.97 -40.72 17.13
C HIS A 22 -38.96 -42.12 16.47
N ARG A 23 -39.89 -43.01 16.84
CA ARG A 23 -40.03 -44.34 16.23
C ARG A 23 -40.64 -44.23 14.82
N GLU A 24 -41.71 -43.46 14.67
CA GLU A 24 -42.37 -43.24 13.37
C GLU A 24 -41.45 -42.50 12.39
N LEU A 25 -40.66 -41.54 12.88
CA LEU A 25 -39.63 -40.88 12.07
C LEU A 25 -38.52 -41.84 11.65
N ALA A 26 -38.11 -42.76 12.52
CA ALA A 26 -37.09 -43.77 12.21
C ALA A 26 -37.57 -44.71 11.08
N GLU A 27 -38.82 -45.13 11.12
CA GLU A 27 -39.47 -45.92 10.07
C GLU A 27 -39.61 -45.13 8.76
N LYS A 28 -40.13 -43.89 8.84
CA LYS A 28 -40.31 -43.01 7.67
C LYS A 28 -39.01 -42.75 6.91
N PHE A 29 -37.93 -42.49 7.62
CA PHE A 29 -36.62 -42.18 7.04
C PHE A 29 -35.72 -43.42 6.87
N ARG A 30 -36.21 -44.62 7.23
CA ARG A 30 -35.49 -45.90 7.17
C ARG A 30 -34.11 -45.84 7.85
N VAL A 31 -34.09 -45.28 9.06
CA VAL A 31 -32.89 -45.17 9.92
C VAL A 31 -33.19 -45.65 11.34
N GLY A 32 -32.17 -45.98 12.13
CA GLY A 32 -32.40 -46.40 13.51
C GLY A 32 -32.90 -45.25 14.40
N ARG A 33 -33.70 -45.55 15.42
CA ARG A 33 -34.24 -44.58 16.41
C ARG A 33 -33.16 -43.67 17.01
N THR A 34 -31.99 -44.23 17.31
CA THR A 34 -30.83 -43.48 17.85
C THR A 34 -30.33 -42.41 16.88
N THR A 35 -30.46 -42.64 15.57
CA THR A 35 -30.09 -41.66 14.53
C THR A 35 -31.03 -40.46 14.57
N ILE A 36 -32.34 -40.69 14.71
CA ILE A 36 -33.34 -39.62 14.86
C ILE A 36 -33.07 -38.82 16.12
N THR A 37 -32.86 -39.48 17.27
CA THR A 37 -32.55 -38.79 18.53
C THR A 37 -31.29 -37.93 18.43
N ASN A 38 -30.23 -38.42 17.77
CA ASN A 38 -29.00 -37.65 17.57
C ASN A 38 -29.18 -36.47 16.61
N ILE A 39 -30.06 -36.59 15.60
CA ILE A 39 -30.42 -35.50 14.69
C ILE A 39 -31.18 -34.41 15.44
N CYS A 40 -32.19 -34.78 16.24
CA CYS A 40 -32.96 -33.82 17.03
C CYS A 40 -32.08 -33.10 18.07
N ARG A 41 -31.06 -33.76 18.64
CA ARG A 41 -30.07 -33.11 19.53
C ARG A 41 -29.21 -32.05 18.82
N GLN A 42 -29.09 -32.11 17.49
CA GLN A 42 -28.30 -31.19 16.66
C GLN A 42 -29.18 -30.19 15.91
N GLU A 43 -30.40 -29.95 16.39
CA GLU A 43 -31.42 -29.11 15.74
C GLU A 43 -30.88 -27.75 15.30
N ASP A 44 -30.31 -26.96 16.21
CA ASP A 44 -29.84 -25.60 15.91
C ASP A 44 -28.76 -25.57 14.82
N LEU A 45 -27.85 -26.54 14.85
CA LEU A 45 -26.79 -26.68 13.84
C LEU A 45 -27.38 -27.03 12.47
N ILE A 46 -28.32 -27.98 12.43
CA ILE A 46 -28.95 -28.41 11.18
C ILE A 46 -29.79 -27.28 10.60
N ARG A 47 -30.49 -26.51 11.43
CA ARG A 47 -31.28 -25.35 10.98
C ARG A 47 -30.38 -24.31 10.32
N THR A 48 -29.36 -23.86 11.05
CA THR A 48 -28.40 -22.85 10.59
C THR A 48 -27.69 -23.25 9.30
N GLU A 49 -27.24 -24.50 9.19
CA GLU A 49 -26.56 -25.00 8.00
C GLU A 49 -27.48 -25.15 6.78
N THR A 50 -28.75 -25.48 6.99
CA THR A 50 -29.69 -25.69 5.88
C THR A 50 -30.19 -24.36 5.31
N ASP A 51 -30.37 -23.36 6.18
CA ASP A 51 -30.86 -22.02 5.81
C ASP A 51 -29.81 -21.25 4.98
N SER A 52 -28.52 -21.59 5.16
CA SER A 52 -27.38 -21.02 4.42
C SER A 52 -26.84 -21.92 3.29
N ALA A 53 -27.54 -23.01 2.94
CA ALA A 53 -27.11 -24.01 1.96
C ALA A 53 -27.83 -23.93 0.60
N ASP A 54 -27.05 -23.95 -0.49
CA ASP A 54 -27.56 -24.14 -1.85
C ASP A 54 -28.00 -25.60 -2.11
N ALA A 55 -28.69 -25.83 -3.24
CA ALA A 55 -29.23 -27.14 -3.62
C ALA A 55 -28.20 -28.28 -3.58
N THR A 56 -26.95 -28.02 -3.97
CA THR A 56 -25.85 -29.01 -3.93
C THR A 56 -25.42 -29.35 -2.50
N LYS A 57 -25.43 -28.36 -1.59
CA LYS A 57 -25.05 -28.55 -0.18
C LYS A 57 -26.12 -29.32 0.60
N LYS A 58 -27.41 -29.13 0.26
CA LYS A 58 -28.53 -29.88 0.87
C LYS A 58 -28.48 -31.39 0.59
N LYS A 59 -27.84 -31.83 -0.49
CA LYS A 59 -27.62 -33.25 -0.84
C LYS A 59 -26.50 -33.93 -0.04
N ARG A 60 -25.71 -33.19 0.75
CA ARG A 60 -24.59 -33.73 1.53
C ARG A 60 -25.08 -34.55 2.73
N LYS A 61 -24.51 -35.73 2.99
CA LYS A 61 -24.86 -36.61 4.14
C LYS A 61 -24.22 -36.20 5.49
N THR A 62 -23.19 -35.35 5.42
CA THR A 62 -22.49 -34.76 6.56
C THR A 62 -22.99 -33.35 6.79
N THR A 63 -23.41 -33.06 8.03
CA THR A 63 -23.49 -31.68 8.53
C THR A 63 -22.07 -31.13 8.57
N LYS A 64 -21.91 -29.86 8.20
CA LYS A 64 -20.66 -29.10 8.25
C LYS A 64 -20.36 -28.74 9.71
N CYS A 65 -20.15 -29.77 10.53
CA CYS A 65 -19.47 -29.62 11.81
C CYS A 65 -18.21 -28.79 11.54
N THR A 66 -18.00 -27.75 12.33
CA THR A 66 -16.68 -27.26 12.69
C THR A 66 -15.77 -28.47 12.80
N TYR A 67 -15.04 -28.76 11.72
CA TYR A 67 -14.17 -29.90 11.67
C TYR A 67 -12.98 -29.52 12.52
N ASP A 68 -12.66 -30.36 13.50
CA ASP A 68 -11.72 -30.05 14.58
C ASP A 68 -10.33 -29.61 14.05
N LEU A 69 -10.00 -29.89 12.78
CA LEU A 69 -8.73 -29.49 12.15
C LEU A 69 -8.87 -28.31 11.17
N ARG A 70 -9.96 -27.53 11.25
CA ARG A 70 -10.11 -26.29 10.49
C ARG A 70 -8.96 -25.30 10.76
N VAL A 71 -8.40 -25.34 11.96
CA VAL A 71 -7.20 -24.59 12.34
C VAL A 71 -5.99 -24.97 11.47
N VAL A 72 -5.78 -26.27 11.18
CA VAL A 72 -4.67 -26.73 10.31
C VAL A 72 -4.90 -26.28 8.88
N ASP A 73 -6.13 -26.45 8.39
CA ASP A 73 -6.54 -26.03 7.06
C ASP A 73 -6.29 -24.53 6.83
N GLU A 74 -6.69 -23.69 7.78
CA GLU A 74 -6.51 -22.23 7.70
C GLU A 74 -5.04 -21.80 7.89
N CYS A 75 -4.29 -22.42 8.80
CA CYS A 75 -2.84 -22.20 8.94
C CYS A 75 -2.10 -22.56 7.66
N LEU A 76 -2.38 -23.73 7.09
CA LEU A 76 -1.75 -24.17 5.84
C LEU A 76 -2.13 -23.26 4.68
N HIS A 77 -3.38 -22.77 4.63
CA HIS A 77 -3.78 -21.83 3.59
C HIS A 77 -3.03 -20.51 3.69
N LYS A 78 -2.92 -19.91 4.89
CA LYS A 78 -2.14 -18.70 5.13
C LYS A 78 -0.67 -18.90 4.75
N TRP A 79 -0.05 -19.98 5.23
CA TRP A 79 1.33 -20.34 4.86
C TRP A 79 1.52 -20.51 3.36
N ARG A 80 0.58 -21.19 2.68
CA ARG A 80 0.61 -21.42 1.23
C ARG A 80 0.48 -20.12 0.44
N MET A 81 -0.33 -19.17 0.90
CA MET A 81 -0.41 -17.83 0.30
C MET A 81 0.93 -17.10 0.50
N GLU A 82 1.49 -17.10 1.71
CA GLU A 82 2.77 -16.45 2.00
C GLU A 82 3.95 -17.01 1.21
N MET A 83 4.02 -18.35 1.02
CA MET A 83 5.04 -19.00 0.17
C MET A 83 4.96 -18.53 -1.28
N LYS A 84 3.76 -18.35 -1.81
CA LYS A 84 3.58 -17.89 -3.19
C LYS A 84 4.00 -16.44 -3.40
N VAL A 85 3.80 -15.58 -2.41
CA VAL A 85 4.18 -14.18 -2.54
C VAL A 85 5.68 -14.00 -2.26
N SER A 86 6.24 -14.78 -1.34
CA SER A 86 7.68 -14.70 -0.99
C SER A 86 8.58 -15.41 -2.02
N SER A 87 8.10 -16.50 -2.63
CA SER A 87 8.85 -17.31 -3.58
C SER A 87 7.96 -17.78 -4.75
N PRO A 88 7.59 -16.88 -5.69
CA PRO A 88 6.60 -17.16 -6.74
C PRO A 88 6.93 -18.37 -7.63
N ASP A 89 8.22 -18.61 -7.86
CA ASP A 89 8.72 -19.70 -8.71
C ASP A 89 8.75 -21.07 -8.01
N THR A 90 8.51 -21.10 -6.69
CA THR A 90 8.53 -22.36 -5.92
C THR A 90 7.29 -23.19 -6.21
N LYS A 91 7.49 -24.35 -6.86
CA LYS A 91 6.41 -25.30 -7.13
C LYS A 91 5.97 -26.03 -5.85
N LEU A 92 4.83 -25.62 -5.30
CA LEU A 92 4.20 -26.31 -4.16
C LEU A 92 3.44 -27.56 -4.63
N THR A 93 4.03 -28.73 -4.42
CA THR A 93 3.41 -30.03 -4.74
C THR A 93 2.41 -30.46 -3.66
N GLY A 94 1.57 -31.46 -3.99
CA GLY A 94 0.65 -32.06 -3.01
C GLY A 94 1.38 -32.65 -1.79
N THR A 95 2.52 -33.30 -2.02
CA THR A 95 3.34 -33.88 -0.97
C THR A 95 3.91 -32.82 -0.03
N VAL A 96 4.35 -31.68 -0.56
CA VAL A 96 4.82 -30.54 0.27
C VAL A 96 3.69 -30.02 1.15
N LEU A 97 2.47 -29.86 0.60
CA LEU A 97 1.31 -29.41 1.39
C LEU A 97 0.92 -30.41 2.49
N GLN A 98 1.01 -31.71 2.22
CA GLN A 98 0.72 -32.75 3.21
C GLN A 98 1.75 -32.72 4.35
N HIS A 99 3.05 -32.69 4.03
CA HIS A 99 4.11 -32.59 5.03
C HIS A 99 3.96 -31.33 5.88
N LYS A 100 3.72 -30.19 5.22
CA LYS A 100 3.59 -28.92 5.91
C LYS A 100 2.37 -28.86 6.83
N ALA A 101 1.25 -29.46 6.42
CA ALA A 101 0.07 -29.53 7.26
C ALA A 101 0.31 -30.36 8.53
N MET A 102 1.05 -31.47 8.41
CA MET A 102 1.42 -32.31 9.56
C MET A 102 2.36 -31.55 10.51
N GLU A 103 3.35 -30.85 9.96
CA GLU A 103 4.24 -29.98 10.74
C GLU A 103 3.46 -28.88 11.48
N LEU A 104 2.53 -28.19 10.80
CA LEU A 104 1.68 -27.17 11.41
C LEU A 104 0.78 -27.75 12.50
N ALA A 105 0.24 -28.95 12.32
CA ALA A 105 -0.55 -29.62 13.35
C ALA A 105 0.28 -29.86 14.62
N CYS A 106 1.53 -30.31 14.48
CA CYS A 106 2.46 -30.48 15.61
C CYS A 106 2.75 -29.14 16.30
N LYS A 107 3.07 -28.09 15.53
CA LYS A 107 3.36 -26.76 16.08
C LYS A 107 2.17 -26.14 16.79
N ILE A 108 0.95 -26.30 16.27
CA ILE A 108 -0.28 -25.84 16.93
C ILE A 108 -0.46 -26.50 18.30
N VAL A 109 -0.18 -27.81 18.41
CA VAL A 109 -0.29 -28.55 19.69
C VAL A 109 0.79 -28.13 20.69
N GLN A 110 1.96 -27.73 20.20
CA GLN A 110 3.10 -27.29 21.02
C GLN A 110 3.08 -25.80 21.37
N GLU A 111 2.18 -25.01 20.78
CA GLU A 111 2.14 -23.57 21.00
C GLU A 111 1.78 -23.25 22.46
N PRO A 112 2.67 -22.59 23.23
CA PRO A 112 2.49 -22.39 24.68
C PRO A 112 1.21 -21.65 25.08
N TYR A 113 0.67 -20.83 24.17
CA TYR A 113 -0.51 -20.01 24.41
C TYR A 113 -1.81 -20.62 23.86
N ALA A 114 -1.76 -21.85 23.32
CA ALA A 114 -2.91 -22.52 22.72
C ALA A 114 -3.86 -23.11 23.78
N ALA A 115 -5.05 -22.56 23.90
CA ALA A 115 -6.16 -23.06 24.72
C ALA A 115 -7.09 -23.95 23.87
N LEU A 116 -6.58 -25.09 23.42
CA LEU A 116 -7.31 -26.01 22.54
C LEU A 116 -8.31 -26.87 23.32
N PRO A 117 -9.57 -27.04 22.86
CA PRO A 117 -10.46 -28.06 23.40
C PRO A 117 -9.86 -29.47 23.27
N ASP A 118 -10.10 -30.36 24.24
CA ASP A 118 -9.51 -31.71 24.28
C ASP A 118 -9.76 -32.50 23.00
N LYS A 119 -10.97 -32.37 22.44
CA LYS A 119 -11.36 -32.99 21.18
C LYS A 119 -10.51 -32.49 20.00
N VAL A 120 -10.19 -31.19 19.96
CA VAL A 120 -9.34 -30.58 18.93
C VAL A 120 -7.90 -31.00 19.12
N LYS A 121 -7.39 -30.98 20.36
CA LYS A 121 -6.04 -31.44 20.68
C LYS A 121 -5.82 -32.90 20.28
N GLN A 122 -6.76 -33.78 20.61
CA GLN A 122 -6.70 -35.20 20.23
C GLN A 122 -6.77 -35.39 18.71
N ALA A 123 -7.61 -34.61 18.02
CA ALA A 123 -7.70 -34.67 16.57
C ALA A 123 -6.39 -34.22 15.90
N LEU A 124 -5.76 -33.15 16.39
CA LEU A 124 -4.49 -32.64 15.87
C LEU A 124 -3.34 -33.63 16.09
N GLN A 125 -3.27 -34.26 17.26
CA GLN A 125 -2.25 -35.28 17.56
C GLN A 125 -2.35 -36.52 16.66
N LYS A 126 -3.56 -36.85 16.18
CA LYS A 126 -3.81 -37.99 15.28
C LYS A 126 -3.87 -37.58 13.81
N PHE A 127 -3.61 -36.30 13.50
CA PHE A 127 -3.74 -35.80 12.14
C PHE A 127 -2.70 -36.43 11.21
N THR A 128 -3.17 -36.88 10.04
CA THR A 128 -2.31 -37.32 8.94
C THR A 128 -2.69 -36.58 7.66
N GLY A 129 -1.69 -36.16 6.90
CA GLY A 129 -1.88 -35.50 5.60
C GLY A 129 -2.32 -36.48 4.51
N SER A 130 -3.39 -37.24 4.72
CA SER A 130 -3.88 -38.25 3.75
C SER A 130 -4.29 -37.63 2.42
N ASN A 131 -4.30 -38.43 1.34
CA ASN A 131 -4.76 -37.98 0.03
C ASN A 131 -6.22 -37.50 0.07
N GLY A 132 -7.09 -38.18 0.83
CA GLY A 132 -8.48 -37.76 1.02
C GLY A 132 -8.62 -36.42 1.76
N TRP A 133 -7.76 -36.14 2.75
CA TRP A 133 -7.70 -34.83 3.36
C TRP A 133 -7.22 -33.76 2.37
N LEU A 134 -6.16 -34.05 1.60
CA LEU A 134 -5.59 -33.12 0.60
C LEU A 134 -6.61 -32.75 -0.47
N ASP A 135 -7.38 -33.72 -0.99
CA ASP A 135 -8.44 -33.47 -1.96
C ASP A 135 -9.57 -32.63 -1.37
N GLY A 136 -9.93 -32.90 -0.10
CA GLY A 136 -10.83 -32.06 0.65
C GLY A 136 -10.29 -30.62 0.81
N TYR A 137 -9.02 -30.46 1.15
CA TYR A 137 -8.35 -29.17 1.30
C TYR A 137 -8.35 -28.40 -0.03
N ARG A 138 -8.00 -29.06 -1.15
CA ARG A 138 -8.08 -28.48 -2.50
C ARG A 138 -9.49 -28.05 -2.88
N THR A 139 -10.50 -28.81 -2.46
CA THR A 139 -11.91 -28.43 -2.68
C THR A 139 -12.31 -27.20 -1.87
N ARG A 140 -11.80 -27.06 -0.64
CA ARG A 140 -12.09 -25.92 0.26
C ARG A 140 -11.33 -24.65 -0.12
N PHE A 141 -10.07 -24.78 -0.56
CA PHE A 141 -9.13 -23.67 -0.72
C PHE A 141 -8.56 -23.49 -2.14
N GLY A 142 -8.86 -24.38 -3.09
CA GLY A 142 -8.42 -24.33 -4.50
C GLY A 142 -7.12 -25.11 -4.81
N SER A 143 -6.94 -25.56 -6.07
CA SER A 143 -5.80 -26.37 -6.55
C SER A 143 -4.89 -25.58 -7.52
N PHE A 144 -3.59 -25.39 -7.24
CA PHE A 144 -2.64 -24.62 -8.09
C PHE A 144 -1.80 -25.51 -9.03
N SER A 145 -2.41 -26.40 -9.82
CA SER A 145 -1.62 -27.11 -10.84
C SER A 145 -1.37 -26.19 -12.04
N SER A 146 -0.21 -25.53 -12.05
CA SER A 146 0.28 -24.82 -13.24
C SER A 146 1.06 -25.81 -14.10
N LYS A 147 0.46 -26.29 -15.19
CA LYS A 147 1.24 -26.79 -16.32
C LYS A 147 1.49 -25.59 -17.23
N GLN A 148 2.69 -25.01 -17.16
CA GLN A 148 3.17 -24.10 -18.20
C GLN A 148 3.46 -24.94 -19.44
N VAL A 149 2.74 -24.69 -20.52
CA VAL A 149 3.12 -25.13 -21.87
C VAL A 149 3.77 -23.93 -22.55
N PRO A 150 4.94 -24.08 -23.20
CA PRO A 150 5.55 -23.01 -23.95
C PRO A 150 4.72 -22.75 -25.21
N ASN A 151 4.38 -21.48 -25.44
CA ASN A 151 3.52 -20.92 -26.50
C ASN A 151 2.01 -20.96 -26.25
N GLY A 152 1.49 -19.84 -25.73
CA GLY A 152 0.18 -19.25 -26.08
C GLY A 152 -1.08 -20.10 -25.95
N GLY A 153 -1.83 -19.87 -24.86
CA GLY A 153 -3.18 -20.43 -24.60
C GLY A 153 -3.11 -21.79 -23.90
N ASP A 154 -3.79 -22.09 -22.80
CA ASP A 154 -5.01 -21.54 -22.23
C ASP A 154 -5.05 -21.78 -20.71
N GLN A 155 -6.01 -21.12 -20.05
CA GLN A 155 -6.33 -21.08 -18.62
C GLN A 155 -6.11 -22.39 -17.84
N SER A 156 -5.20 -22.35 -16.85
CA SER A 156 -5.27 -23.28 -15.73
C SER A 156 -6.44 -22.88 -14.82
N VAL A 157 -7.44 -23.77 -14.71
CA VAL A 157 -8.64 -23.63 -13.88
C VAL A 157 -8.26 -23.58 -12.40
N ILE A 158 -7.86 -22.41 -11.95
CA ILE A 158 -8.39 -21.84 -10.72
C ILE A 158 -9.15 -20.63 -11.20
N LYS A 159 -10.36 -20.45 -10.68
CA LYS A 159 -10.95 -19.12 -10.64
C LYS A 159 -10.05 -18.27 -9.72
N SER A 160 -8.86 -17.86 -10.18
CA SER A 160 -8.33 -16.56 -9.78
C SER A 160 -9.50 -15.63 -10.05
N VAL A 161 -9.94 -14.89 -9.05
CA VAL A 161 -10.97 -13.87 -9.27
C VAL A 161 -10.43 -13.04 -10.43
N ASP A 162 -11.03 -13.21 -11.60
CA ASP A 162 -10.61 -12.50 -12.79
C ASP A 162 -10.68 -11.02 -12.46
N ILE A 163 -9.79 -10.21 -13.02
CA ILE A 163 -9.72 -8.80 -12.69
C ILE A 163 -11.09 -8.13 -12.89
N GLN A 164 -11.87 -8.58 -13.87
CA GLN A 164 -13.24 -8.10 -14.09
C GLN A 164 -14.20 -8.46 -12.96
N THR A 165 -14.07 -9.66 -12.39
CA THR A 165 -14.87 -10.06 -11.22
C THR A 165 -14.50 -9.21 -10.01
N ARG A 166 -13.19 -8.99 -9.79
CA ARG A 166 -12.73 -8.17 -8.67
C ARG A 166 -13.14 -6.70 -8.82
N LEU A 167 -13.04 -6.15 -10.03
CA LEU A 167 -13.52 -4.81 -10.34
C LEU A 167 -15.02 -4.68 -10.06
N ARG A 168 -15.84 -5.67 -10.45
CA ARG A 168 -17.27 -5.67 -10.16
C ARG A 168 -17.57 -5.67 -8.67
N GLU A 169 -16.86 -6.48 -7.89
CA GLU A 169 -16.99 -6.51 -6.42
C GLU A 169 -16.57 -5.17 -5.78
N LEU A 170 -15.46 -4.59 -6.24
CA LEU A 170 -14.99 -3.28 -5.79
C LEU A 170 -16.02 -2.20 -6.14
N HIS A 171 -16.48 -2.13 -7.39
CA HIS A 171 -17.47 -1.16 -7.84
C HIS A 171 -18.76 -1.24 -7.02
N HIS A 172 -19.23 -2.46 -6.73
CA HIS A 172 -20.39 -2.65 -5.86
C HIS A 172 -20.13 -2.09 -4.45
N SER A 173 -18.97 -2.42 -3.87
CA SER A 173 -18.57 -1.97 -2.52
C SER A 173 -18.34 -0.45 -2.42
N LEU A 174 -18.05 0.22 -3.54
CA LEU A 174 -17.71 1.64 -3.62
C LEU A 174 -18.85 2.51 -4.16
N SER A 175 -19.99 1.93 -4.57
CA SER A 175 -21.09 2.60 -5.29
C SER A 175 -21.69 3.83 -4.58
N HIS A 176 -21.56 3.91 -3.26
CA HIS A 176 -22.08 5.00 -2.43
C HIS A 176 -20.99 5.60 -1.52
N VAL A 177 -19.73 5.47 -1.93
CA VAL A 177 -18.59 6.00 -1.18
C VAL A 177 -18.11 7.29 -1.85
N GLU A 178 -18.01 8.35 -1.05
CA GLU A 178 -17.47 9.63 -1.49
C GLU A 178 -16.00 9.50 -1.90
N LEU A 179 -15.58 10.25 -2.93
CA LEU A 179 -14.22 10.14 -3.49
C LEU A 179 -13.10 10.40 -2.47
N GLN A 180 -13.35 11.26 -1.50
CA GLN A 180 -12.40 11.59 -0.43
C GLN A 180 -12.17 10.44 0.57
N ASP A 181 -13.03 9.42 0.54
CA ASP A 181 -12.92 8.23 1.39
C ASP A 181 -12.34 7.03 0.66
N ILE A 182 -12.12 7.12 -0.66
CA ILE A 182 -11.51 6.06 -1.44
C ILE A 182 -10.02 6.36 -1.58
N TRP A 183 -9.18 5.50 -1.03
CA TRP A 183 -7.73 5.68 -0.98
C TRP A 183 -7.03 4.52 -1.66
N THR A 184 -5.85 4.77 -2.20
CA THR A 184 -4.90 3.73 -2.63
C THR A 184 -3.51 4.07 -2.12
N GLY A 185 -2.68 3.05 -1.97
CA GLY A 185 -1.30 3.19 -1.52
C GLY A 185 -0.37 2.24 -2.24
N GLY A 186 0.91 2.58 -2.28
CA GLY A 186 1.95 1.73 -2.85
C GLY A 186 3.33 2.36 -2.75
N GLU A 187 4.34 1.54 -3.01
CA GLU A 187 5.75 1.83 -2.78
C GLU A 187 6.57 1.84 -4.05
N PHE A 188 7.64 2.63 -4.04
CA PHE A 188 8.66 2.63 -5.08
C PHE A 188 10.01 3.06 -4.51
N ALA A 189 11.08 2.71 -5.21
CA ALA A 189 12.43 3.12 -4.82
C ALA A 189 12.77 4.48 -5.44
N VAL A 190 13.50 5.29 -4.68
CA VAL A 190 14.19 6.48 -5.19
C VAL A 190 15.67 6.39 -4.84
N VAL A 191 16.50 6.39 -5.88
CA VAL A 191 17.96 6.44 -5.76
C VAL A 191 18.40 7.90 -5.81
N TYR A 192 19.03 8.37 -4.72
CA TYR A 192 19.51 9.75 -4.59
C TYR A 192 21.03 9.85 -4.65
N LYS A 193 21.76 8.73 -4.50
CA LYS A 193 23.20 8.64 -4.77
C LYS A 193 23.45 7.53 -5.80
N PRO A 194 23.88 7.85 -7.03
CA PRO A 194 24.21 6.86 -8.04
C PRO A 194 25.52 6.13 -7.70
N SER A 195 25.66 4.87 -8.13
CA SER A 195 26.92 4.12 -8.00
C SER A 195 27.98 4.71 -8.90
N GLY A 196 29.11 5.11 -8.32
CA GLY A 196 30.31 5.49 -9.05
C GLY A 196 31.52 5.45 -8.12
N ASP A 197 32.31 4.39 -8.24
CA ASP A 197 33.47 4.10 -7.39
C ASP A 197 34.61 5.12 -7.51
N VAL A 198 35.09 5.55 -6.33
CA VAL A 198 36.52 5.72 -6.02
C VAL A 198 36.78 5.29 -4.56
N ASN A 199 35.78 5.36 -3.66
CA ASN A 199 35.98 5.14 -2.22
C ASN A 199 34.95 4.18 -1.54
N GLY A 200 34.24 3.30 -2.28
CA GLY A 200 33.46 2.21 -1.67
C GLY A 200 32.25 2.60 -0.80
N ALA A 201 31.72 3.82 -0.91
CA ALA A 201 30.51 4.23 -0.20
C ALA A 201 29.25 3.77 -0.98
N GLY A 202 28.45 2.88 -0.38
CA GLY A 202 27.30 2.23 -1.01
C GLY A 202 26.20 3.16 -1.54
N ASN A 203 25.33 2.59 -2.38
CA ASN A 203 24.20 3.29 -3.01
C ASN A 203 23.23 3.90 -2.01
N GLY A 204 22.97 5.20 -2.14
CA GLY A 204 21.93 5.89 -1.37
C GLY A 204 20.56 5.69 -2.02
N ARG A 205 19.71 4.89 -1.37
CA ARG A 205 18.36 4.55 -1.82
C ARG A 205 17.36 4.62 -0.66
N TYR A 206 16.21 5.23 -0.90
CA TYR A 206 15.05 5.15 -0.02
C TYR A 206 13.91 4.39 -0.70
N THR A 207 13.12 3.67 0.10
CA THR A 207 11.78 3.23 -0.32
C THR A 207 10.78 4.29 0.10
N VAL A 208 9.95 4.74 -0.83
CA VAL A 208 8.94 5.78 -0.60
C VAL A 208 7.56 5.15 -0.77
N SER A 209 6.66 5.35 0.19
CA SER A 209 5.26 4.94 0.10
C SER A 209 4.38 6.18 -0.02
N LEU A 210 3.50 6.20 -1.03
CA LEU A 210 2.53 7.26 -1.25
C LEU A 210 1.12 6.73 -1.06
N PHE A 211 0.26 7.55 -0.45
CA PHE A 211 -1.17 7.31 -0.37
C PHE A 211 -1.92 8.49 -0.97
N VAL A 212 -2.85 8.20 -1.88
CA VAL A 212 -3.66 9.21 -2.56
C VAL A 212 -5.12 8.83 -2.57
N SER A 213 -6.01 9.83 -2.44
CA SER A 213 -7.46 9.61 -2.51
C SER A 213 -7.99 9.77 -3.93
N ALA A 214 -9.16 9.21 -4.21
CA ALA A 214 -9.86 9.40 -5.48
C ALA A 214 -10.31 10.84 -5.69
N ALA A 215 -10.39 11.65 -4.63
CA ALA A 215 -10.59 13.08 -4.72
C ALA A 215 -9.31 13.86 -5.08
N GLY A 216 -8.16 13.20 -5.23
CA GLY A 216 -6.87 13.83 -5.54
C GLY A 216 -6.12 14.34 -4.32
N GLU A 217 -6.55 13.95 -3.11
CA GLU A 217 -5.83 14.25 -1.87
C GLU A 217 -4.57 13.40 -1.76
N LYS A 218 -3.58 13.91 -1.04
CA LYS A 218 -2.32 13.23 -0.72
C LYS A 218 -2.23 13.09 0.79
N PHE A 219 -1.82 11.92 1.26
CA PHE A 219 -1.52 11.72 2.67
C PHE A 219 -0.02 11.88 2.93
N ASP A 220 0.36 12.07 4.20
CA ASP A 220 1.76 12.15 4.62
C ASP A 220 2.54 10.95 4.08
N MET A 221 3.72 11.20 3.53
CA MET A 221 4.54 10.17 2.88
C MET A 221 5.25 9.32 3.92
N GLN A 222 5.47 8.03 3.60
CA GLN A 222 6.42 7.20 4.36
C GLN A 222 7.74 7.08 3.59
N VAL A 223 8.86 7.22 4.30
CA VAL A 223 10.21 7.04 3.75
C VAL A 223 10.95 6.02 4.59
N ILE A 224 11.41 4.92 3.97
CA ILE A 224 12.13 3.85 4.65
C ILE A 224 13.59 3.84 4.24
N GLY A 225 14.46 3.96 5.24
CA GLY A 225 15.90 3.82 5.10
C GLY A 225 16.46 2.60 5.84
N THR A 226 17.77 2.38 5.68
CA THR A 226 18.55 1.35 6.38
C THR A 226 19.10 1.80 7.72
N ASP A 227 18.95 3.08 8.07
CA ASP A 227 19.51 3.67 9.29
C ASP A 227 18.38 3.99 10.26
N ARG A 228 18.40 3.42 11.47
CA ARG A 228 17.30 3.59 12.43
C ARG A 228 17.19 5.02 12.95
N SER A 229 18.33 5.69 13.08
CA SER A 229 18.43 7.08 13.51
C SER A 229 19.52 7.77 12.67
N PRO A 230 19.18 8.31 11.49
CA PRO A 230 20.15 9.04 10.68
C PRO A 230 20.66 10.24 11.47
N LEU A 231 21.98 10.35 11.68
CA LEU A 231 22.63 11.42 12.47
C LEU A 231 22.17 12.83 12.07
N LEU A 232 21.91 13.05 10.77
CA LEU A 232 21.47 14.34 10.25
C LEU A 232 19.98 14.66 10.45
N LEU A 233 19.25 13.76 11.11
CA LEU A 233 17.87 13.95 11.56
C LEU A 233 17.76 13.95 13.09
N GLU A 234 18.87 13.92 13.82
CA GLU A 234 18.86 14.02 15.29
C GLU A 234 18.21 15.34 15.72
N GLY A 235 17.21 15.25 16.60
CA GLY A 235 16.43 16.41 17.06
C GLY A 235 15.45 16.99 16.04
N ILE A 236 15.27 16.38 14.86
CA ILE A 236 14.29 16.81 13.85
C ILE A 236 13.08 15.88 13.91
N ASP A 237 11.90 16.44 14.21
CA ASP A 237 10.65 15.75 13.94
C ASP A 237 10.37 15.77 12.43
N THR A 238 10.55 14.62 11.78
CA THR A 238 10.38 14.49 10.32
C THR A 238 8.93 14.62 9.90
N LYS A 239 7.98 14.32 10.79
CA LYS A 239 6.56 14.43 10.52
C LYS A 239 6.14 15.89 10.53
N GLU A 240 6.57 16.65 11.54
CA GLU A 240 6.27 18.09 11.61
C GLU A 240 7.03 18.91 10.55
N MET A 241 8.31 18.59 10.31
CA MET A 241 9.14 19.39 9.40
C MET A 241 8.92 19.07 7.92
N TYR A 242 8.64 17.81 7.58
CA TYR A 242 8.60 17.35 6.19
C TYR A 242 7.35 16.54 5.82
N ASN A 243 6.34 16.40 6.69
CA ASN A 243 5.22 15.48 6.48
C ASN A 243 5.69 14.06 6.09
N ILE A 244 6.81 13.63 6.66
CA ILE A 244 7.43 12.32 6.41
C ILE A 244 7.36 11.47 7.67
N GLN A 245 6.68 10.33 7.53
CA GLN A 245 6.76 9.23 8.47
C GLN A 245 8.00 8.40 8.15
N TYR A 246 9.08 8.61 8.90
CA TYR A 246 10.30 7.85 8.70
C TYR A 246 10.15 6.41 9.22
N GLY A 247 10.47 5.44 8.39
CA GLY A 247 10.51 4.02 8.72
C GLY A 247 11.93 3.46 8.62
N TYR A 248 12.15 2.35 9.32
CA TYR A 248 13.41 1.63 9.29
C TYR A 248 13.17 0.15 8.98
N SER A 249 13.99 -0.39 8.09
CA SER A 249 14.18 -1.83 7.97
C SER A 249 15.64 -2.11 7.65
N LYS A 250 16.17 -3.28 8.06
CA LYS A 250 17.57 -3.64 7.84
C LYS A 250 17.98 -3.60 6.36
N THR A 251 17.03 -3.89 5.47
CA THR A 251 17.22 -3.87 4.02
C THR A 251 16.89 -2.52 3.40
N GLY A 252 16.20 -1.63 4.12
CA GLY A 252 15.64 -0.39 3.59
C GLY A 252 14.40 -0.59 2.72
N TRP A 253 13.79 -1.79 2.76
CA TRP A 253 12.64 -2.22 1.95
C TRP A 253 11.34 -2.12 2.78
N GLN A 254 10.19 -2.11 2.10
CA GLN A 254 8.88 -2.18 2.76
C GLN A 254 8.71 -3.52 3.48
N VAL A 255 8.30 -3.48 4.74
CA VAL A 255 7.99 -4.67 5.56
C VAL A 255 6.62 -4.51 6.22
N ALA A 256 6.05 -5.61 6.70
CA ALA A 256 4.69 -5.60 7.25
C ALA A 256 4.52 -4.55 8.37
N GLN A 257 5.52 -4.39 9.24
CA GLN A 257 5.47 -3.42 10.35
C GLN A 257 5.47 -1.97 9.88
N THR A 258 6.19 -1.63 8.81
CA THR A 258 6.19 -0.26 8.28
C THR A 258 4.85 0.06 7.62
N THR A 259 4.25 -0.92 6.91
CA THR A 259 2.89 -0.78 6.38
C THR A 259 1.84 -0.68 7.50
N VAL A 260 1.96 -1.45 8.59
CA VAL A 260 1.08 -1.33 9.76
C VAL A 260 1.09 0.08 10.32
N SER A 261 2.29 0.66 10.49
CA SER A 261 2.42 2.06 10.95
C SER A 261 1.67 3.02 10.03
N MET A 262 1.86 2.86 8.71
CA MET A 262 1.23 3.71 7.72
C MET A 262 -0.30 3.62 7.74
N LEU A 263 -0.85 2.41 7.82
CA LEU A 263 -2.29 2.18 7.93
C LEU A 263 -2.86 2.70 9.24
N LYS A 264 -2.12 2.63 10.36
CA LYS A 264 -2.54 3.22 11.63
C LYS A 264 -2.64 4.74 11.55
N SER A 265 -1.67 5.40 10.92
CA SER A 265 -1.70 6.85 10.70
C SER A 265 -2.87 7.25 9.80
N LEU A 266 -3.13 6.51 8.72
CA LEU A 266 -4.29 6.76 7.86
C LEU A 266 -5.62 6.53 8.60
N ASN A 267 -5.68 5.52 9.48
CA ASN A 267 -6.84 5.28 10.34
C ASN A 267 -7.07 6.43 11.33
N ALA A 268 -6.01 7.03 11.87
CA ALA A 268 -6.12 8.19 12.75
C ALA A 268 -6.74 9.38 11.99
N LEU A 269 -6.34 9.63 10.75
CA LEU A 269 -6.95 10.64 9.89
C LEU A 269 -8.43 10.34 9.62
N ALA A 270 -8.77 9.09 9.29
CA ALA A 270 -10.16 8.67 9.06
C ALA A 270 -11.03 8.91 10.31
N ARG A 271 -10.50 8.55 11.49
CA ARG A 271 -11.14 8.74 12.79
C ARG A 271 -11.35 10.22 13.11
N GLU A 272 -10.33 11.05 12.92
CA GLU A 272 -10.40 12.49 13.13
C GLU A 272 -11.53 13.11 12.28
N ARG A 273 -11.62 12.68 11.02
CA ARG A 273 -12.66 13.11 10.09
C ARG A 273 -14.04 12.49 10.37
N LYS A 274 -14.12 11.52 11.27
CA LYS A 274 -15.33 10.70 11.55
C LYS A 274 -15.86 10.03 10.29
N ARG A 275 -14.96 9.50 9.45
CA ARG A 275 -15.28 8.83 8.18
C ARG A 275 -14.70 7.43 8.18
N THR A 276 -15.22 6.57 7.31
CA THR A 276 -14.63 5.26 7.07
C THR A 276 -13.98 5.23 5.70
N PHE A 277 -12.66 5.03 5.65
CA PHE A 277 -11.94 4.97 4.39
C PHE A 277 -11.96 3.57 3.79
N ARG A 278 -11.99 3.52 2.46
CA ARG A 278 -11.87 2.33 1.62
C ARG A 278 -10.49 2.36 0.99
N VAL A 279 -9.57 1.55 1.51
CA VAL A 279 -8.16 1.55 1.12
C VAL A 279 -7.92 0.38 0.17
N ILE A 280 -7.52 0.66 -1.07
CA ILE A 280 -7.24 -0.35 -2.10
C ILE A 280 -5.73 -0.49 -2.25
N LEU A 281 -5.20 -1.68 -1.95
CA LEU A 281 -3.78 -2.01 -2.05
C LEU A 281 -3.55 -3.14 -3.05
N ASP A 282 -2.34 -3.23 -3.57
CA ASP A 282 -1.90 -4.45 -4.26
C ASP A 282 -1.72 -5.61 -3.27
N SER A 283 -1.56 -6.82 -3.81
CA SER A 283 -1.35 -8.03 -3.01
C SER A 283 0.13 -8.28 -2.63
N ALA A 284 0.94 -7.23 -2.49
CA ALA A 284 2.32 -7.38 -2.00
C ALA A 284 2.32 -7.99 -0.58
N VAL A 285 3.34 -8.81 -0.27
CA VAL A 285 3.46 -9.51 1.03
C VAL A 285 3.25 -8.56 2.22
N PRO A 286 3.92 -7.39 2.28
CA PRO A 286 3.86 -6.50 3.44
C PRO A 286 2.45 -5.98 3.67
N HIS A 287 1.69 -5.75 2.59
CA HIS A 287 0.31 -5.26 2.67
C HIS A 287 -0.61 -6.31 3.24
N VAL A 288 -0.56 -7.53 2.70
CA VAL A 288 -1.40 -8.64 3.17
C VAL A 288 -1.06 -8.98 4.62
N LYS A 289 0.23 -9.07 4.96
CA LYS A 289 0.68 -9.32 6.34
C LYS A 289 0.25 -8.20 7.29
N ALA A 290 0.38 -6.94 6.89
CA ALA A 290 -0.06 -5.80 7.70
C ALA A 290 -1.57 -5.84 7.96
N ALA A 291 -2.37 -6.11 6.92
CA ALA A 291 -3.82 -6.24 7.07
C ALA A 291 -4.19 -7.42 7.99
N MET A 292 -3.50 -8.55 7.90
CA MET A 292 -3.70 -9.70 8.81
C MET A 292 -3.28 -9.41 10.27
N ILE A 293 -2.27 -8.56 10.48
CA ILE A 293 -1.87 -8.09 11.83
C ILE A 293 -2.97 -7.21 12.42
N LEU A 294 -3.54 -6.33 11.61
CA LEU A 294 -4.57 -5.37 12.03
C LEU A 294 -5.94 -6.04 12.21
N ASP A 295 -6.23 -7.06 11.41
CA ASP A 295 -7.47 -7.83 11.45
C ASP A 295 -7.19 -9.32 11.18
N SER A 296 -7.20 -10.11 12.24
CA SER A 296 -6.98 -11.56 12.16
C SER A 296 -8.15 -12.33 11.53
N GLN A 297 -9.34 -11.70 11.43
CA GLN A 297 -10.58 -12.29 10.92
C GLN A 297 -10.84 -11.98 9.45
N GLY A 298 -10.23 -10.92 8.92
CA GLY A 298 -10.38 -10.49 7.54
C GLY A 298 -9.89 -11.51 6.51
N ASP A 299 -10.35 -11.32 5.27
CA ASP A 299 -10.01 -12.19 4.14
C ASP A 299 -9.61 -11.32 2.94
N GLN A 300 -8.46 -11.65 2.34
CA GLN A 300 -7.93 -10.98 1.15
C GLN A 300 -8.91 -11.01 -0.03
N ARG A 301 -9.80 -12.02 -0.09
CA ARG A 301 -10.84 -12.14 -1.14
C ARG A 301 -11.97 -11.14 -0.95
N THR A 302 -12.23 -10.70 0.27
CA THR A 302 -13.24 -9.67 0.56
C THR A 302 -12.50 -8.38 0.89
N PHE A 303 -12.28 -8.14 2.17
CA PHE A 303 -11.54 -7.04 2.75
C PHE A 303 -11.17 -7.37 4.20
N PHE A 304 -10.25 -6.59 4.74
CA PHE A 304 -9.93 -6.54 6.18
C PHE A 304 -10.55 -5.29 6.78
N VAL A 305 -10.91 -5.34 8.06
CA VAL A 305 -11.47 -4.20 8.78
C VAL A 305 -10.56 -3.81 9.93
N TYR A 306 -10.05 -2.59 9.89
CA TYR A 306 -9.32 -2.01 11.00
C TYR A 306 -9.96 -0.68 11.39
N ASP A 307 -10.86 -0.73 12.37
CA ASP A 307 -11.54 0.44 12.93
C ASP A 307 -12.22 1.31 11.85
N HIS A 308 -11.65 2.45 11.47
CA HIS A 308 -12.19 3.36 10.45
C HIS A 308 -11.66 3.05 9.03
N LEU A 309 -10.97 1.92 8.83
CA LEU A 309 -10.48 1.45 7.53
C LEU A 309 -11.15 0.14 7.10
N GLN A 310 -11.53 0.06 5.83
CA GLN A 310 -11.76 -1.19 5.13
C GLN A 310 -10.71 -1.35 4.03
N ILE A 311 -9.91 -2.41 4.13
CA ILE A 311 -8.72 -2.64 3.31
C ILE A 311 -9.02 -3.72 2.27
N TYR A 312 -9.01 -3.34 1.01
CA TYR A 312 -9.26 -4.20 -0.15
C TYR A 312 -7.95 -4.51 -0.87
N PHE A 313 -7.87 -5.73 -1.39
CA PHE A 313 -6.73 -6.18 -2.17
C PHE A 313 -7.07 -6.36 -3.65
N LEU A 314 -6.17 -5.92 -4.52
CA LEU A 314 -6.18 -6.24 -5.94
C LEU A 314 -5.63 -7.67 -6.16
N PRO A 315 -6.09 -8.42 -7.18
CA PRO A 315 -5.72 -9.83 -7.32
C PRO A 315 -4.21 -10.03 -7.52
N PRO A 316 -3.64 -11.17 -7.09
CA PRO A 316 -2.27 -11.53 -7.45
C PRO A 316 -2.13 -11.65 -8.98
N ASN A 317 -1.01 -11.19 -9.55
CA ASN A 317 -0.75 -11.04 -11.00
C ASN A 317 -1.50 -9.90 -11.70
N PHE A 318 -2.06 -8.97 -10.93
CA PHE A 318 -2.59 -7.71 -11.45
C PHE A 318 -1.47 -6.88 -12.11
N LYS A 319 -1.74 -6.38 -13.33
CA LYS A 319 -0.80 -5.51 -14.05
C LYS A 319 -0.90 -4.09 -13.49
N ALA A 320 -0.15 -3.79 -12.44
CA ALA A 320 -0.17 -2.48 -11.77
C ALA A 320 -0.04 -1.29 -12.75
N PRO A 321 0.85 -1.31 -13.77
CA PRO A 321 0.96 -0.22 -14.76
C PRO A 321 -0.30 0.08 -15.57
N ARG A 322 -1.29 -0.82 -15.60
CA ARG A 322 -2.52 -0.63 -16.36
C ARG A 322 -3.71 -0.17 -15.52
N PHE A 323 -3.66 -0.42 -14.21
CA PHE A 323 -4.87 -0.40 -13.40
C PHE A 323 -4.64 0.17 -11.98
N HIS A 324 -3.41 0.45 -11.57
CA HIS A 324 -3.13 1.07 -10.28
C HIS A 324 -2.95 2.59 -10.47
N PRO A 325 -3.71 3.46 -9.78
CA PRO A 325 -3.60 4.91 -9.96
C PRO A 325 -2.16 5.42 -9.81
N LEU A 326 -1.42 4.91 -8.82
CA LEU A 326 -0.02 5.30 -8.63
C LEU A 326 0.89 4.99 -9.83
N HIS A 327 0.71 3.83 -10.46
CA HIS A 327 1.52 3.39 -11.60
C HIS A 327 1.05 3.95 -12.95
N LEU A 328 -0.11 4.62 -12.98
CA LEU A 328 -0.63 5.32 -14.17
C LEU A 328 -0.09 6.76 -14.32
N GLY A 329 0.93 7.13 -13.54
CA GLY A 329 1.67 8.37 -13.75
C GLY A 329 2.01 9.13 -12.48
N VAL A 330 1.34 8.89 -11.34
CA VAL A 330 1.63 9.60 -10.08
C VAL A 330 3.08 9.38 -9.62
N ILE A 331 3.56 8.13 -9.66
CA ILE A 331 4.96 7.81 -9.30
C ILE A 331 5.94 8.48 -10.26
N GLN A 332 5.65 8.46 -11.56
CA GLN A 332 6.51 9.09 -12.58
C GLN A 332 6.58 10.60 -12.37
N ALA A 333 5.42 11.25 -12.17
CA ALA A 333 5.35 12.67 -11.87
C ALA A 333 6.09 13.05 -10.58
N PHE A 334 5.95 12.24 -9.53
CA PHE A 334 6.69 12.43 -8.28
C PHE A 334 8.19 12.34 -8.51
N LYS A 335 8.68 11.28 -9.16
CA LYS A 335 10.11 11.09 -9.43
C LYS A 335 10.66 12.21 -10.33
N ALA A 336 9.91 12.67 -11.33
CA ALA A 336 10.28 13.80 -12.18
C ALA A 336 10.47 15.08 -11.36
N ARG A 337 9.49 15.41 -10.51
CA ARG A 337 9.55 16.58 -9.62
C ARG A 337 10.72 16.49 -8.65
N PHE A 338 10.95 15.32 -8.05
CA PHE A 338 12.11 15.07 -7.20
C PHE A 338 13.42 15.33 -7.95
N ARG A 339 13.57 14.82 -9.18
CA ARG A 339 14.78 15.02 -9.98
C ARG A 339 15.00 16.49 -10.36
N ASN A 340 13.94 17.20 -10.73
CA ASN A 340 14.01 18.64 -11.01
C ASN A 340 14.50 19.42 -9.80
N GLU A 341 13.89 19.22 -8.63
CA GLU A 341 14.29 19.91 -7.38
C GLU A 341 15.72 19.58 -6.96
N MET A 342 16.11 18.31 -7.06
CA MET A 342 17.47 17.88 -6.81
C MET A 342 18.46 18.56 -7.77
N LEU A 343 18.18 18.54 -9.07
CA LEU A 343 19.03 19.10 -10.11
C LEU A 343 19.20 20.61 -9.92
N GLU A 344 18.11 21.34 -9.71
CA GLU A 344 18.11 22.78 -9.50
C GLU A 344 18.88 23.16 -8.23
N ALA A 345 18.64 22.46 -7.12
CA ALA A 345 19.35 22.72 -5.87
C ALA A 345 20.86 22.47 -6.01
N LEU A 346 21.26 21.35 -6.63
CA LEU A 346 22.67 21.00 -6.81
C LEU A 346 23.37 21.96 -7.77
N PHE A 347 22.72 22.31 -8.88
CA PHE A 347 23.32 23.20 -9.89
C PHE A 347 23.47 24.63 -9.35
N ASN A 348 22.51 25.12 -8.56
CA ASN A 348 22.63 26.41 -7.89
C ASN A 348 23.81 26.44 -6.90
N ASN A 349 24.01 25.37 -6.12
CA ASN A 349 25.17 25.26 -5.23
C ASN A 349 26.49 25.19 -6.01
N TYR A 350 26.52 24.47 -7.14
CA TYR A 350 27.68 24.43 -8.03
C TYR A 350 28.05 25.82 -8.55
N ARG A 351 27.07 26.57 -9.09
CA ARG A 351 27.29 27.94 -9.58
C ARG A 351 27.81 28.87 -8.48
N GLN A 352 27.26 28.79 -7.28
CA GLN A 352 27.72 29.59 -6.14
C GLN A 352 29.16 29.24 -5.73
N SER A 353 29.52 27.96 -5.74
CA SER A 353 30.90 27.54 -5.45
C SER A 353 31.90 28.13 -6.46
N LEU A 354 31.52 28.23 -7.73
CA LEU A 354 32.35 28.88 -8.77
C LEU A 354 32.46 30.38 -8.54
N MET A 355 31.33 31.06 -8.25
CA MET A 355 31.31 32.51 -8.02
C MET A 355 32.10 32.93 -6.78
N ASN A 356 32.01 32.13 -5.70
CA ASN A 356 32.65 32.43 -4.42
C ASN A 356 34.09 31.91 -4.33
N GLN A 357 34.61 31.28 -5.39
CA GLN A 357 35.95 30.67 -5.41
C GLN A 357 36.20 29.77 -4.18
N ASP A 358 35.23 28.92 -3.82
CA ASP A 358 35.38 28.06 -2.63
C ASP A 358 36.64 27.20 -2.79
N PRO A 359 37.65 27.34 -1.90
CA PRO A 359 38.91 26.61 -2.01
C PRO A 359 38.73 25.09 -1.94
N ARG A 360 37.58 24.61 -1.43
CA ARG A 360 37.23 23.18 -1.36
C ARG A 360 36.42 22.67 -2.55
N GLY A 361 36.05 23.56 -3.47
CA GLY A 361 35.23 23.28 -4.65
C GLY A 361 33.83 22.73 -4.35
N PHE A 362 33.02 22.59 -5.40
CA PHE A 362 31.74 21.92 -5.32
C PHE A 362 31.94 20.40 -5.24
N HIS A 363 31.25 19.75 -4.30
CA HIS A 363 31.24 18.30 -4.22
C HIS A 363 29.83 17.78 -3.93
N PRO A 364 29.17 17.06 -4.87
CA PRO A 364 27.75 16.73 -4.75
C PRO A 364 27.41 15.90 -3.51
N GLN A 365 28.30 15.01 -3.05
CA GLN A 365 28.04 14.22 -1.84
C GLN A 365 27.82 15.05 -0.58
N ARG A 366 28.34 16.29 -0.52
CA ARG A 366 28.09 17.23 0.60
C ARG A 366 26.65 17.72 0.63
N HIS A 367 25.93 17.61 -0.48
CA HIS A 367 24.55 18.07 -0.63
C HIS A 367 23.55 16.91 -0.75
N LEU A 368 23.99 15.71 -1.11
CA LEU A 368 23.17 14.49 -1.21
C LEU A 368 22.94 13.82 0.16
N HIS A 369 22.65 14.59 1.20
CA HIS A 369 22.37 14.06 2.54
C HIS A 369 20.87 13.98 2.83
N THR A 370 20.48 13.16 3.81
CA THR A 370 19.07 12.85 4.14
C THR A 370 18.18 14.08 4.26
N ARG A 371 18.63 15.13 4.96
CA ARG A 371 17.85 16.37 5.12
C ARG A 371 17.45 17.03 3.79
N ASN A 372 18.38 17.13 2.83
CA ASN A 372 18.06 17.72 1.52
C ASN A 372 17.16 16.78 0.71
N VAL A 373 17.41 15.47 0.78
CA VAL A 373 16.58 14.47 0.12
C VAL A 373 15.14 14.52 0.64
N PHE A 374 14.94 14.65 1.94
CA PHE A 374 13.61 14.76 2.56
C PHE A 374 12.93 16.06 2.16
N HIS A 375 13.68 17.16 2.09
CA HIS A 375 13.17 18.41 1.55
C HIS A 375 12.71 18.26 0.09
N TRP A 376 13.51 17.63 -0.78
CA TRP A 376 13.13 17.40 -2.17
C TRP A 376 11.93 16.46 -2.30
N PHE A 377 11.83 15.44 -1.45
CA PHE A 377 10.67 14.57 -1.37
C PHE A 377 9.41 15.35 -0.99
N TYR A 378 9.49 16.19 0.03
CA TYR A 378 8.39 17.05 0.44
C TYR A 378 7.92 17.95 -0.71
N VAL A 379 8.85 18.66 -1.37
CA VAL A 379 8.51 19.52 -2.51
C VAL A 379 7.90 18.70 -3.65
N ALA A 380 8.43 17.51 -3.95
CA ALA A 380 7.90 16.63 -4.98
C ALA A 380 6.46 16.17 -4.69
N LEU A 381 6.16 15.77 -3.45
CA LEU A 381 4.81 15.36 -3.04
C LEU A 381 3.81 16.51 -3.17
N HIS A 382 4.15 17.69 -2.66
CA HIS A 382 3.25 18.85 -2.66
C HIS A 382 3.12 19.50 -4.04
N SER A 383 4.03 19.23 -4.97
CA SER A 383 3.96 19.66 -6.38
C SER A 383 3.08 18.75 -7.26
N LEU A 384 2.58 17.63 -6.73
CA LEU A 384 1.65 16.77 -7.46
C LEU A 384 0.28 17.43 -7.55
N ASP A 385 -0.21 17.58 -8.79
CA ASP A 385 -1.49 18.19 -9.05
C ASP A 385 -2.69 17.28 -8.67
N LYS A 386 -3.72 17.89 -8.09
CA LYS A 386 -4.93 17.20 -7.63
C LYS A 386 -5.72 16.59 -8.80
N GLN A 387 -5.92 17.35 -9.88
CA GLN A 387 -6.70 16.92 -11.05
C GLN A 387 -5.95 15.81 -11.82
N PHE A 388 -4.61 15.87 -11.85
CA PHE A 388 -3.79 14.80 -12.40
C PHE A 388 -3.98 13.48 -11.62
N ILE A 389 -3.95 13.51 -10.28
CA ILE A 389 -4.21 12.31 -9.46
C ILE A 389 -5.62 11.76 -9.76
N GLN A 390 -6.64 12.62 -9.84
CA GLN A 390 -8.00 12.22 -10.21
C GLN A 390 -8.04 11.54 -11.59
N THR A 391 -7.29 12.08 -12.56
CA THR A 391 -7.18 11.52 -13.91
C THR A 391 -6.59 10.09 -13.86
N CYS A 392 -5.52 9.88 -13.10
CA CYS A 392 -4.97 8.53 -12.88
C CYS A 392 -5.99 7.56 -12.24
N TRP A 393 -6.83 8.04 -11.32
CA TRP A 393 -7.92 7.25 -10.76
C TRP A 393 -8.99 6.90 -11.79
N VAL A 394 -9.38 7.83 -12.67
CA VAL A 394 -10.32 7.55 -13.76
C VAL A 394 -9.76 6.48 -14.70
N HIS A 395 -8.50 6.64 -15.14
CA HIS A 395 -7.86 5.68 -16.04
C HIS A 395 -7.62 4.30 -15.43
N SER A 396 -7.53 4.21 -14.09
CA SER A 396 -7.36 2.94 -13.39
C SER A 396 -8.52 1.97 -13.57
N GLY A 397 -9.73 2.49 -13.83
CA GLY A 397 -10.97 1.71 -13.87
C GLY A 397 -11.42 1.18 -12.50
N LEU A 398 -10.75 1.55 -11.39
CA LEU A 398 -11.11 1.09 -10.04
C LEU A 398 -12.37 1.75 -9.49
N LEU A 399 -12.76 2.92 -10.03
CA LEU A 399 -13.94 3.66 -9.57
C LEU A 399 -15.21 3.20 -10.28
N PRO A 400 -16.34 3.06 -9.55
CA PRO A 400 -17.64 2.81 -10.16
C PRO A 400 -18.16 4.04 -10.91
N THR A 401 -19.07 3.83 -11.86
CA THR A 401 -19.68 4.90 -12.67
C THR A 401 -20.32 6.01 -11.82
N GLN A 402 -20.91 5.67 -10.68
CA GLN A 402 -21.51 6.63 -9.75
C GLN A 402 -20.46 7.57 -9.14
N ALA A 403 -19.32 7.03 -8.71
CA ALA A 403 -18.21 7.82 -8.20
C ALA A 403 -17.61 8.70 -9.31
N LEU A 404 -17.50 8.18 -10.53
CA LEU A 404 -17.06 8.96 -11.69
C LEU A 404 -17.99 10.14 -12.00
N ALA A 405 -19.31 9.99 -11.82
CA ALA A 405 -20.27 11.06 -12.05
C ALA A 405 -20.10 12.25 -11.08
N SER A 406 -19.50 12.02 -9.91
CA SER A 406 -19.16 13.09 -8.95
C SER A 406 -17.89 13.88 -9.31
N LEU A 407 -17.09 13.38 -10.27
CA LEU A 407 -15.96 14.12 -10.83
C LEU A 407 -16.44 15.06 -11.94
N ASN A 408 -15.78 16.21 -12.08
CA ASN A 408 -16.00 17.10 -13.22
C ASN A 408 -15.33 16.51 -14.49
N LEU A 409 -15.91 15.44 -15.02
CA LEU A 409 -15.35 14.64 -16.13
C LEU A 409 -15.10 15.46 -17.40
N ARG A 410 -15.85 16.55 -17.63
CA ARG A 410 -15.61 17.44 -18.78
C ARG A 410 -14.24 18.13 -18.73
N ALA A 411 -13.78 18.52 -17.55
CA ALA A 411 -12.44 19.11 -17.39
C ALA A 411 -11.32 18.05 -17.45
N ILE A 412 -11.62 16.81 -17.07
CA ILE A 412 -10.66 15.70 -16.96
C ILE A 412 -10.43 15.00 -18.32
N LEU A 413 -11.48 14.82 -19.12
CA LEU A 413 -11.40 14.09 -20.40
C LEU A 413 -10.99 14.97 -21.58
N SER A 414 -11.17 16.30 -21.50
CA SER A 414 -10.72 17.23 -22.55
C SER A 414 -9.19 17.27 -22.73
N THR A 415 -8.44 16.81 -21.72
CA THR A 415 -6.97 16.79 -21.71
C THR A 415 -6.35 15.48 -22.22
N GLY A 416 -7.12 14.40 -22.36
CA GLY A 416 -6.62 13.07 -22.76
C GLY A 416 -6.67 12.75 -24.26
N ALA A 417 -7.35 13.57 -25.07
CA ALA A 417 -7.69 13.24 -26.46
C ALA A 417 -6.56 13.46 -27.50
N ASN A 418 -5.41 14.04 -27.12
CA ASN A 418 -4.33 14.34 -28.07
C ASN A 418 -3.26 13.22 -28.22
N SER A 419 -3.50 12.01 -27.72
CA SER A 419 -2.52 10.91 -27.76
C SER A 419 -2.67 9.94 -28.93
N SER A 420 -3.49 10.24 -29.94
CA SER A 420 -3.59 9.38 -31.14
C SER A 420 -3.95 10.15 -32.41
N SER A 421 -2.96 10.82 -33.03
CA SER A 421 -2.82 10.94 -34.49
C SER A 421 -1.62 11.80 -34.88
N VAL A 422 -1.06 11.45 -36.03
CA VAL A 422 0.18 11.96 -36.62
C VAL A 422 -0.05 13.33 -37.28
N ASN A 423 0.92 14.24 -37.09
CA ASN A 423 1.34 15.39 -37.91
C ASN A 423 0.58 16.75 -37.91
N LEU A 424 1.43 17.80 -37.72
CA LEU A 424 1.46 19.18 -38.24
C LEU A 424 1.02 20.39 -37.36
N VAL A 425 2.07 21.10 -36.90
CA VAL A 425 2.24 22.59 -36.73
C VAL A 425 1.53 23.27 -35.53
N PRO A 426 2.21 24.19 -34.79
CA PRO A 426 1.79 24.59 -33.45
C PRO A 426 0.84 25.78 -33.50
N ASN A 427 -0.26 25.71 -32.75
CA ASN A 427 -1.08 26.86 -32.45
C ASN A 427 -0.82 27.32 -31.02
N ASN A 428 -0.27 28.54 -30.91
CA ASN A 428 -0.17 29.30 -29.67
C ASN A 428 -1.59 29.63 -29.17
N SER A 429 -2.07 28.87 -28.20
CA SER A 429 -3.19 29.30 -27.36
C SER A 429 -2.89 28.93 -25.91
N SER A 430 -2.81 29.96 -25.09
CA SER A 430 -2.71 29.98 -23.63
C SER A 430 -3.91 29.28 -22.97
N GLY A 431 -3.94 27.94 -23.05
CA GLY A 431 -4.81 27.09 -22.24
C GLY A 431 -4.02 26.53 -21.07
N SER A 432 -4.52 26.71 -19.86
CA SER A 432 -3.99 26.16 -18.60
C SER A 432 -4.09 24.63 -18.57
N GLY A 433 -3.29 23.95 -19.39
CA GLY A 433 -3.17 22.49 -19.40
C GLY A 433 -2.45 22.02 -18.15
N LEU A 434 -3.02 21.02 -17.48
CA LEU A 434 -2.39 20.34 -16.35
C LEU A 434 -1.10 19.63 -16.82
N PRO A 435 0.00 19.69 -16.03
CA PRO A 435 1.25 19.06 -16.40
C PRO A 435 1.13 17.54 -16.40
N THR A 436 1.19 16.92 -17.58
CA THR A 436 1.31 15.46 -17.74
C THR A 436 2.75 15.01 -17.45
N PRO A 437 3.02 13.73 -17.13
CA PRO A 437 4.38 13.22 -16.96
C PRO A 437 5.29 13.52 -18.16
N GLU A 438 4.76 13.51 -19.37
CA GLU A 438 5.50 13.86 -20.58
C GLU A 438 5.93 15.33 -20.60
N GLN A 439 5.10 16.25 -20.06
CA GLN A 439 5.47 17.66 -19.93
C GLN A 439 6.55 17.83 -18.86
N LEU A 440 6.45 17.12 -17.73
CA LEU A 440 7.47 17.13 -16.68
C LEU A 440 8.82 16.59 -17.17
N TYR A 441 8.80 15.55 -17.99
CA TYR A 441 10.00 15.01 -18.63
C TYR A 441 10.57 15.97 -19.66
N ARG A 442 9.75 16.72 -20.41
CA ARG A 442 10.25 17.77 -21.31
C ARG A 442 10.92 18.93 -20.56
N GLU A 443 10.32 19.38 -19.45
CA GLU A 443 10.91 20.41 -18.59
C GLU A 443 12.28 19.95 -18.05
N LEU A 444 12.34 18.74 -17.49
CA LEU A 444 13.58 18.15 -16.99
C LEU A 444 14.61 17.96 -18.13
N GLN A 445 14.17 17.49 -19.29
CA GLN A 445 15.02 17.31 -20.46
C GLN A 445 15.65 18.63 -20.90
N GLN A 446 14.87 19.71 -20.94
CA GLN A 446 15.38 21.03 -21.29
C GLN A 446 16.42 21.53 -20.26
N GLN A 447 16.17 21.32 -18.97
CA GLN A 447 17.14 21.65 -17.92
C GLN A 447 18.44 20.85 -18.08
N LEU A 448 18.35 19.53 -18.30
CA LEU A 448 19.51 18.67 -18.53
C LEU A 448 20.31 19.12 -19.75
N THR A 449 19.65 19.44 -20.87
CA THR A 449 20.32 19.94 -22.08
C THR A 449 21.03 21.27 -21.84
N ASN A 450 20.39 22.21 -21.15
CA ASN A 450 21.00 23.51 -20.82
C ASN A 450 22.22 23.34 -19.91
N ILE A 451 22.13 22.48 -18.89
CA ILE A 451 23.25 22.22 -17.98
C ILE A 451 24.37 21.46 -18.70
N ALA A 452 24.05 20.53 -19.62
CA ALA A 452 25.07 19.80 -20.37
C ALA A 452 25.95 20.73 -21.22
N GLN A 453 25.39 21.83 -21.73
CA GLN A 453 26.14 22.85 -22.46
C GLN A 453 27.05 23.69 -21.56
N LEU A 454 26.63 23.94 -20.31
CA LEU A 454 27.34 24.83 -19.38
C LEU A 454 28.33 24.11 -18.45
N ALA A 455 27.99 22.90 -18.02
CA ALA A 455 28.69 22.15 -16.99
C ALA A 455 28.49 20.62 -17.16
N PRO A 456 29.07 20.02 -18.21
CA PRO A 456 28.90 18.59 -18.49
C PRO A 456 29.44 17.69 -17.36
N ASP A 457 30.56 18.07 -16.73
CA ASP A 457 31.16 17.31 -15.62
C ASP A 457 30.25 17.27 -14.39
N PHE A 458 29.51 18.35 -14.12
CA PHE A 458 28.55 18.42 -13.03
C PHE A 458 27.47 17.34 -13.16
N LEU A 459 26.92 17.15 -14.38
CA LEU A 459 25.91 16.13 -14.64
C LEU A 459 26.45 14.72 -14.35
N ARG A 460 27.70 14.45 -14.73
CA ARG A 460 28.36 13.18 -14.42
C ARG A 460 28.55 13.00 -12.90
N TRP A 461 28.89 14.05 -12.16
CA TRP A 461 29.09 13.97 -10.71
C TRP A 461 27.80 13.67 -9.92
N ILE A 462 26.64 14.09 -10.45
CA ILE A 462 25.33 13.76 -9.87
C ILE A 462 24.73 12.48 -10.47
N GLY A 463 25.52 11.78 -11.30
CA GLY A 463 25.23 10.50 -11.97
C GLY A 463 24.11 10.53 -13.00
N VAL A 464 23.98 11.64 -13.73
CA VAL A 464 23.30 11.63 -15.03
C VAL A 464 24.25 10.97 -16.03
N THR A 465 23.89 9.78 -16.50
CA THR A 465 24.67 9.01 -17.49
C THR A 465 24.37 9.42 -18.93
N ASP A 466 23.13 9.79 -19.21
CA ASP A 466 22.67 10.25 -20.52
C ASP A 466 21.83 11.54 -20.36
N PRO A 467 22.44 12.73 -20.54
CA PRO A 467 21.74 14.01 -20.48
C PRO A 467 20.69 14.20 -21.58
N SER A 468 20.71 13.40 -22.64
CA SER A 468 19.74 13.48 -23.75
C SER A 468 18.44 12.72 -23.46
N ASN A 469 18.40 11.98 -22.35
CA ASN A 469 17.25 11.17 -21.95
C ASN A 469 16.91 11.33 -20.47
N ALA A 470 16.05 12.31 -20.17
CA ALA A 470 15.53 12.60 -18.84
C ALA A 470 14.79 11.40 -18.23
N GLN A 471 14.13 10.58 -19.06
CA GLN A 471 13.41 9.40 -18.57
C GLN A 471 14.38 8.40 -17.93
N THR A 472 15.55 8.14 -18.52
CA THR A 472 16.58 7.28 -17.93
C THR A 472 17.07 7.80 -16.57
N PHE A 473 17.11 9.12 -16.38
CA PHE A 473 17.51 9.73 -15.11
C PHE A 473 16.42 9.62 -14.03
N VAL A 474 15.15 9.74 -14.41
CA VAL A 474 13.99 9.57 -13.51
C VAL A 474 13.79 8.09 -13.15
N GLU A 475 13.86 7.23 -14.15
CA GLU A 475 13.66 5.78 -14.08
C GLU A 475 14.96 5.03 -13.76
N PHE A 476 15.96 5.72 -13.19
CA PHE A 476 17.12 5.07 -12.60
C PHE A 476 16.65 4.25 -11.38
N GLU A 477 16.27 2.99 -11.63
CA GLU A 477 15.59 2.13 -10.66
C GLU A 477 16.56 1.36 -9.78
N GLY A 478 16.28 1.37 -8.48
CA GLY A 478 16.59 0.24 -7.61
C GLY A 478 15.32 -0.60 -7.43
N ASN A 479 15.43 -1.92 -7.32
CA ASN A 479 14.28 -2.78 -7.03
C ASN A 479 13.59 -2.36 -5.73
N ALA A 480 12.31 -2.03 -5.76
CA ALA A 480 11.50 -1.79 -4.55
C ALA A 480 10.94 -3.09 -3.94
N SER A 481 11.31 -4.26 -4.51
CA SER A 481 10.72 -5.54 -4.16
C SER A 481 10.90 -5.87 -2.68
N VAL A 482 10.05 -6.75 -2.20
CA VAL A 482 9.89 -7.15 -0.80
C VAL A 482 10.82 -8.32 -0.45
N THR A 483 11.52 -8.21 0.67
CA THR A 483 12.07 -9.33 1.43
C THR A 483 11.59 -9.12 2.85
N ASP A 484 10.59 -9.90 3.24
CA ASP A 484 10.38 -10.19 4.65
C ASP A 484 11.23 -11.45 4.96
N PRO A 485 11.75 -11.63 6.18
CA PRO A 485 12.80 -12.60 6.52
C PRO A 485 12.31 -14.06 6.61
N GLY A 486 11.44 -14.47 5.69
CA GLY A 486 10.80 -15.78 5.65
C GLY A 486 9.37 -15.76 6.20
N ILE A 487 8.76 -16.94 6.20
CA ILE A 487 7.40 -17.14 6.68
C ILE A 487 7.44 -17.32 8.20
N ASP A 488 6.77 -16.43 8.92
CA ASP A 488 6.62 -16.54 10.38
C ASP A 488 5.42 -17.45 10.69
N GLU A 489 5.73 -18.74 10.81
CA GLU A 489 4.74 -19.77 11.09
C GLU A 489 4.12 -19.63 12.48
N VAL A 490 4.84 -19.04 13.44
CA VAL A 490 4.33 -18.80 14.80
C VAL A 490 3.25 -17.72 14.75
N GLN A 491 3.48 -16.66 13.98
CA GLN A 491 2.47 -15.61 13.76
C GLN A 491 1.23 -16.17 13.04
N ILE A 492 1.41 -17.00 12.00
CA ILE A 492 0.30 -17.67 11.31
C ILE A 492 -0.52 -18.48 12.31
N ILE A 493 0.14 -19.33 13.09
CA ILE A 493 -0.50 -20.21 14.08
C ILE A 493 -1.26 -19.39 15.11
N ARG A 494 -0.62 -18.38 15.73
CA ARG A 494 -1.25 -17.52 16.74
C ARG A 494 -2.46 -16.76 16.19
N SER A 495 -2.37 -16.23 14.97
CA SER A 495 -3.49 -15.53 14.33
C SER A 495 -4.70 -16.45 14.09
N VAL A 496 -4.46 -17.71 13.72
CA VAL A 496 -5.52 -18.70 13.52
C VAL A 496 -6.08 -19.18 14.86
N LEU A 497 -5.23 -19.42 15.86
CA LEU A 497 -5.68 -19.78 17.20
C LEU A 497 -6.55 -18.67 17.81
N GLN A 498 -6.14 -17.42 17.68
CA GLN A 498 -6.93 -16.27 18.12
C GLN A 498 -8.29 -16.22 17.42
N LYS A 499 -8.33 -16.47 16.11
CA LYS A 499 -9.57 -16.56 15.32
C LYS A 499 -10.55 -17.61 15.82
N HIS A 500 -10.06 -18.76 16.27
CA HIS A 500 -10.92 -19.83 16.78
C HIS A 500 -11.16 -19.72 18.29
N GLY A 501 -10.74 -18.63 18.95
CA GLY A 501 -10.86 -18.45 20.40
C GLY A 501 -9.96 -19.37 21.22
N TYR A 502 -8.92 -19.94 20.59
CA TYR A 502 -7.98 -20.89 21.17
C TYR A 502 -6.67 -20.25 21.59
N LEU A 503 -6.60 -18.92 21.72
CA LEU A 503 -5.40 -18.21 22.19
C LEU A 503 -5.70 -17.55 23.54
N SER A 504 -4.91 -17.85 24.57
CA SER A 504 -5.08 -17.28 25.92
C SER A 504 -4.42 -15.91 26.03
N THR A 505 -5.22 -14.85 26.27
CA THR A 505 -4.77 -13.43 26.32
C THR A 505 -4.23 -12.98 27.69
N LYS A 506 -4.21 -13.85 28.70
CA LYS A 506 -3.90 -13.48 30.10
C LYS A 506 -2.42 -13.22 30.43
N ARG A 507 -1.51 -13.12 29.46
CA ARG A 507 -0.05 -12.98 29.69
C ARG A 507 0.69 -11.97 28.80
N LEU A 508 -0.01 -11.07 28.11
CA LEU A 508 0.60 -10.12 27.16
C LEU A 508 0.68 -8.66 27.66
N ALA A 509 0.32 -8.39 28.91
CA ALA A 509 0.34 -7.05 29.48
C ALA A 509 1.36 -6.99 30.62
N ASP A 510 2.63 -6.86 30.27
CA ASP A 510 3.56 -6.12 31.11
C ASP A 510 4.72 -5.61 30.24
N GLU A 511 5.21 -4.41 30.58
CA GLU A 511 6.35 -3.68 29.98
C GLU A 511 6.04 -2.74 28.80
N SER A 512 5.52 -1.55 29.10
CA SER A 512 6.04 -0.30 28.50
C SER A 512 5.55 0.93 29.26
N ARG A 513 6.49 1.74 29.77
CA ARG A 513 6.32 3.18 30.04
C ARG A 513 7.63 3.80 30.52
N THR A 514 8.04 4.91 29.89
CA THR A 514 8.45 6.16 30.56
C THR A 514 8.54 7.32 29.56
N ASP A 515 8.07 8.49 30.02
CA ASP A 515 7.89 9.82 29.40
C ASP A 515 9.16 10.67 29.28
N GLY A 516 9.07 11.78 28.52
CA GLY A 516 9.91 13.00 28.65
C GLY A 516 9.43 14.17 27.76
N ALA A 517 9.41 15.40 28.31
CA ALA A 517 8.57 16.55 27.95
C ALA A 517 9.21 17.70 27.09
N PHE A 518 8.37 18.65 26.65
CA PHE A 518 8.58 19.85 25.80
C PHE A 518 9.01 21.13 26.55
N GLU A 519 9.60 22.14 25.85
CA GLU A 519 9.54 23.59 26.19
C GLU A 519 9.56 24.55 24.94
N SER A 520 9.14 25.82 25.14
CA SER A 520 8.51 26.77 24.19
C SER A 520 9.37 27.96 23.67
N PHE A 521 8.74 28.84 22.85
CA PHE A 521 9.25 30.06 22.19
C PHE A 521 8.71 31.37 22.81
N ASP A 522 9.48 32.46 22.70
CA ASP A 522 8.98 33.85 22.82
C ASP A 522 9.72 34.85 21.89
N ASP A 523 8.96 35.89 21.53
CA ASP A 523 9.24 37.23 20.98
C ASP A 523 9.35 37.53 19.46
N ILE A 524 8.43 38.41 19.00
CA ILE A 524 8.35 39.12 17.70
C ILE A 524 8.23 40.63 17.99
N ALA A 525 8.82 41.48 17.14
CA ALA A 525 8.45 42.90 16.99
C ALA A 525 8.41 43.32 15.51
N ASP A 526 7.42 44.16 15.16
CA ASP A 526 7.10 44.73 13.83
C ASP A 526 7.87 46.03 13.52
N ASP A 527 8.20 46.30 12.24
CA ASP A 527 8.23 47.66 11.62
C ASP A 527 8.39 47.64 10.05
N PRO A 528 8.35 48.78 9.28
CA PRO A 528 7.40 49.07 8.20
C PRO A 528 7.88 48.87 6.74
N CYS A 529 7.00 49.13 5.75
CA CYS A 529 7.07 48.68 4.35
C CYS A 529 8.11 49.40 3.44
N PRO A 530 9.00 48.67 2.72
CA PRO A 530 10.08 49.23 1.89
C PRO A 530 9.80 49.25 0.36
N ARG A 531 10.67 49.90 -0.41
CA ARG A 531 10.56 50.16 -1.87
C ARG A 531 10.87 48.90 -2.70
N SER A 532 10.43 48.80 -3.97
CA SER A 532 10.44 47.52 -4.73
C SER A 532 11.81 46.84 -4.88
N GLU A 533 12.90 47.61 -5.02
CA GLU A 533 14.27 47.08 -5.09
C GLU A 533 14.76 46.56 -3.74
N GLU A 534 14.40 47.27 -2.66
CA GLU A 534 14.64 46.86 -1.27
C GLU A 534 13.78 45.64 -0.91
N VAL A 535 12.56 45.50 -1.48
CA VAL A 535 11.69 44.33 -1.33
C VAL A 535 12.31 43.10 -1.99
N LEU A 536 12.88 43.20 -3.19
CA LEU A 536 13.51 42.05 -3.86
C LEU A 536 14.80 41.61 -3.15
N ALA A 537 15.64 42.56 -2.72
CA ALA A 537 16.82 42.27 -1.91
C ALA A 537 16.43 41.65 -0.55
N SER A 538 15.41 42.19 0.10
CA SER A 538 14.86 41.68 1.36
C SER A 538 14.20 40.31 1.18
N ILE A 539 13.55 40.01 0.06
CA ILE A 539 13.03 38.66 -0.26
C ILE A 539 14.20 37.66 -0.36
N GLY A 540 15.32 38.06 -0.95
CA GLY A 540 16.53 37.23 -1.02
C GLY A 540 17.12 36.96 0.36
N ILE A 541 17.23 38.00 1.19
CA ILE A 541 17.74 37.92 2.57
C ILE A 541 16.78 37.13 3.47
N LEU A 542 15.47 37.34 3.36
CA LEU A 542 14.42 36.60 4.09
C LEU A 542 14.36 35.14 3.67
N LYS A 543 14.48 34.81 2.38
CA LYS A 543 14.62 33.41 1.95
C LYS A 543 15.87 32.80 2.54
N ARG A 544 16.98 33.53 2.61
CA ARG A 544 18.22 33.07 3.23
C ARG A 544 18.08 32.89 4.75
N TYR A 545 17.45 33.83 5.45
CA TYR A 545 17.19 33.75 6.89
C TYR A 545 16.18 32.63 7.22
N LEU A 546 15.07 32.50 6.49
CA LEU A 546 14.14 31.37 6.61
C LEU A 546 14.82 30.02 6.33
N ARG A 547 15.82 29.98 5.45
CA ARG A 547 16.57 28.76 5.12
C ARG A 547 17.70 28.43 6.11
N LEU A 548 18.26 29.42 6.79
CA LEU A 548 19.48 29.28 7.59
C LEU A 548 19.31 29.62 9.08
N SER A 549 18.19 30.23 9.48
CA SER A 549 17.91 30.58 10.87
C SER A 549 17.61 29.32 11.69
N ARG A 550 18.19 29.29 12.90
CA ARG A 550 18.01 28.23 13.91
C ARG A 550 16.75 28.41 14.74
N ASP A 551 16.08 29.56 14.65
CA ASP A 551 14.85 29.85 15.40
C ASP A 551 13.67 29.08 14.77
N ALA A 552 12.69 28.60 15.54
CA ALA A 552 11.51 27.97 14.94
C ALA A 552 10.56 29.05 14.45
N ILE A 553 10.47 29.18 13.13
CA ILE A 553 9.58 30.15 12.49
C ILE A 553 8.34 29.39 12.03
N PRO A 554 7.15 29.65 12.62
CA PRO A 554 5.91 29.02 12.20
C PRO A 554 5.62 29.32 10.74
N ASN A 555 5.11 28.34 9.98
CA ASN A 555 4.79 28.48 8.57
C ASN A 555 5.96 28.95 7.68
N ARG A 556 7.21 28.68 8.08
CA ARG A 556 8.44 29.01 7.32
C ARG A 556 8.37 28.64 5.84
N VAL A 557 7.77 27.50 5.53
CA VAL A 557 7.63 27.01 4.15
C VAL A 557 6.54 27.76 3.40
N ASP A 558 5.39 28.01 4.04
CA ASP A 558 4.30 28.81 3.50
C ASP A 558 4.77 30.24 3.21
N ALA A 559 5.62 30.79 4.08
CA ALA A 559 6.31 32.06 3.87
C ALA A 559 7.25 31.99 2.66
N VAL A 560 8.06 30.93 2.48
CA VAL A 560 8.93 30.79 1.29
C VAL A 560 8.12 30.64 -0.01
N VAL A 561 7.01 29.89 0.01
CA VAL A 561 6.11 29.71 -1.14
C VAL A 561 5.42 31.04 -1.50
N ARG A 562 4.90 31.76 -0.51
CA ARG A 562 4.34 33.10 -0.71
C ARG A 562 5.41 34.08 -1.19
N LEU A 563 6.65 34.00 -0.68
CA LEU A 563 7.79 34.80 -1.15
C LEU A 563 8.23 34.43 -2.58
N ASN A 564 7.99 33.20 -3.06
CA ASN A 564 8.19 32.84 -4.47
C ASN A 564 7.07 33.43 -5.35
N GLN A 565 5.83 33.42 -4.88
CA GLN A 565 4.69 34.04 -5.57
C GLN A 565 4.82 35.57 -5.63
N VAL A 566 5.21 36.22 -4.53
CA VAL A 566 5.47 37.67 -4.45
C VAL A 566 6.66 38.05 -5.32
N LYS A 567 7.76 37.28 -5.32
CA LYS A 567 8.88 37.52 -6.25
C LYS A 567 8.40 37.48 -7.71
N LYS A 568 7.62 36.45 -8.08
CA LYS A 568 7.06 36.31 -9.43
C LYS A 568 6.13 37.47 -9.82
N ALA A 569 5.38 38.02 -8.86
CA ALA A 569 4.49 39.16 -9.06
C ALA A 569 5.22 40.51 -9.15
N VAL A 570 6.26 40.73 -8.32
CA VAL A 570 7.09 41.95 -8.35
C VAL A 570 7.96 41.98 -9.60
N ASP A 571 8.53 40.84 -10.01
CA ASP A 571 9.24 40.70 -11.29
C ASP A 571 8.29 41.05 -12.47
N ALA A 572 7.06 40.53 -12.47
CA ALA A 572 6.06 40.84 -13.51
C ALA A 572 5.66 42.33 -13.54
N ALA A 573 5.59 43.01 -12.39
CA ALA A 573 5.26 44.43 -12.30
C ALA A 573 6.42 45.34 -12.76
N ALA A 574 7.68 44.96 -12.51
CA ALA A 574 8.87 45.70 -12.97
C ALA A 574 9.06 45.60 -14.49
N PHE A 575 8.73 44.47 -15.12
CA PHE A 575 8.77 44.31 -16.59
C PHE A 575 7.61 45.02 -17.33
N GLY A 576 6.48 45.28 -16.66
CA GLY A 576 5.37 46.05 -17.23
C GLY A 576 5.64 47.56 -17.32
N ALA A 577 6.51 48.10 -16.45
CA ALA A 577 6.89 49.52 -16.46
C ALA A 577 8.00 49.86 -17.48
N ALA A 578 8.70 48.85 -18.01
CA ALA A 578 9.72 49.02 -19.05
C ALA A 578 9.15 48.90 -20.49
N ALA A 579 7.84 48.72 -20.63
CA ALA A 579 7.14 48.58 -21.90
C ALA A 579 6.11 49.69 -22.16
N ILE A 580 6.26 50.86 -21.51
CA ILE A 580 5.56 52.11 -21.84
C ILE A 580 6.59 53.17 -22.23
#